data_AF-A0A2W1J9H5-F1
#
_entry.id   AF-A0A2W1J9H5-F1
#
_cell.length_a   1.000
_cell.length_b   1.000
_cell.length_c   1.000
_cell.angle_alpha   90.00
_cell.angle_beta   90.00
_cell.angle_gamma   90.00
#
_symmetry.space_group_name_H-M   'P 1'
#
loop_
_entity.id
_entity.type
_entity.pdbx_description
1 polymer ?
#
loop_
_entity_poly.entity_id
_entity_poly.type
_entity_poly.pdbx_seq_one_letter_code
_entity_poly.pdbx_strand_id
1 'polypeptide(L)'
;MFNKILVALDYSASCEQVFEQGLTLAKMMHAQLMLVHVVTPLEETYPISTLMPSLLDDPVTSRFEIANAYIRELEAFEMKGLEMLKSHANIATEQGLQAGVQQPSGYPARSLCDVARTWNADVIVMGRRSQNVLRKALLGSISNYVTHHAPCSVLIVHNQDSPESTVQQETADTAKP
;
A
#
# COMPACT_ATOMS: atom_id res chain seq x y z
N MET A 1 -0.19 3.24 26.33
CA MET A 1 -1.07 2.22 25.74
C MET A 1 -1.61 2.80 24.44
N PHE A 2 -1.77 1.99 23.38
CA PHE A 2 -2.21 2.49 22.07
C PHE A 2 -3.74 2.60 22.03
N ASN A 3 -4.28 3.80 21.83
CA ASN A 3 -5.72 4.08 21.73
C ASN A 3 -6.16 4.36 20.29
N LYS A 4 -5.23 4.79 19.42
CA LYS A 4 -5.45 5.10 18.02
C LYS A 4 -4.40 4.40 17.15
N ILE A 5 -4.85 3.40 16.40
CA ILE A 5 -3.99 2.56 15.58
C ILE A 5 -4.25 2.88 14.12
N LEU A 6 -3.23 3.33 13.41
CA LEU A 6 -3.27 3.54 11.97
C LEU A 6 -2.75 2.29 11.28
N VAL A 7 -3.47 1.75 10.31
CA VAL A 7 -3.04 0.60 9.51
C VAL A 7 -2.89 1.03 8.06
N ALA A 8 -1.68 0.94 7.54
CA ALA A 8 -1.37 1.25 6.15
C ALA A 8 -1.58 0.00 5.28
N LEU A 9 -2.55 0.07 4.38
CA LEU A 9 -2.90 -0.99 3.44
C LEU A 9 -2.45 -0.62 2.02
N ASP A 10 -2.08 -1.63 1.25
CA ASP A 10 -1.66 -1.54 -0.15
C ASP A 10 -2.15 -2.78 -0.93
N TYR A 11 -1.72 -2.94 -2.18
CA TYR A 11 -2.04 -4.14 -2.97
C TYR A 11 -1.00 -5.25 -2.79
N SER A 12 -0.16 -5.20 -1.76
CA SER A 12 0.88 -6.21 -1.55
C SER A 12 0.33 -7.53 -1.04
N ALA A 13 1.10 -8.60 -1.25
CA ALA A 13 0.79 -9.92 -0.69
C ALA A 13 0.72 -9.91 0.85
N SER A 14 1.34 -8.93 1.51
CA SER A 14 1.29 -8.78 2.96
C SER A 14 0.10 -7.96 3.48
N CYS A 15 -0.73 -7.39 2.60
CA CYS A 15 -1.82 -6.48 2.99
C CYS A 15 -2.77 -7.12 4.01
N GLU A 16 -3.21 -8.35 3.76
CA GLU A 16 -4.11 -9.08 4.67
C GLU A 16 -3.46 -9.28 6.05
N GLN A 17 -2.19 -9.71 6.08
CA GLN A 17 -1.50 -9.92 7.34
C GLN A 17 -1.28 -8.61 8.12
N VAL A 18 -1.03 -7.51 7.41
CA VAL A 18 -0.91 -6.18 8.01
C VAL A 18 -2.23 -5.76 8.64
N PHE A 19 -3.34 -5.98 7.94
CA PHE A 19 -4.68 -5.73 8.47
C PHE A 19 -4.96 -6.58 9.71
N GLU A 20 -4.80 -7.90 9.63
CA GLU A 20 -5.07 -8.82 10.73
C GLU A 20 -4.25 -8.50 11.99
N GLN A 21 -2.99 -8.12 11.82
CA GLN A 21 -2.14 -7.71 12.94
C GLN A 21 -2.62 -6.40 13.57
N GLY A 22 -3.02 -5.42 12.74
CA GLY A 22 -3.58 -4.16 13.21
C GLY A 22 -4.91 -4.35 13.93
N LEU A 23 -5.78 -5.21 13.38
CA LEU A 23 -7.08 -5.59 13.94
C LEU A 23 -6.92 -6.27 15.30
N THR A 24 -6.02 -7.26 15.38
CA THR A 24 -5.71 -7.97 16.63
C THR A 24 -5.19 -7.01 17.69
N LEU A 25 -4.26 -6.11 17.33
CA LEU A 25 -3.75 -5.11 18.24
C LEU A 25 -4.86 -4.17 18.74
N ALA A 26 -5.74 -3.72 17.84
CA ALA A 26 -6.85 -2.84 18.20
C ALA A 26 -7.85 -3.50 19.15
N LYS A 27 -8.18 -4.78 18.94
CA LYS A 27 -9.02 -5.55 19.86
C LYS A 27 -8.41 -5.65 21.25
N MET A 28 -7.14 -6.04 21.34
CA MET A 28 -6.46 -6.23 22.62
C MET A 28 -6.40 -4.91 23.41
N MET A 29 -6.28 -3.78 22.71
CA MET A 29 -6.14 -2.46 23.33
C MET A 29 -7.47 -1.70 23.46
N HIS A 30 -8.58 -2.24 22.95
CA HIS A 30 -9.85 -1.50 22.77
C HIS A 30 -9.68 -0.16 22.04
N ALA A 31 -8.82 -0.14 21.02
CA ALA A 31 -8.42 1.05 20.30
C ALA A 31 -9.32 1.38 19.11
N GLN A 32 -9.31 2.64 18.69
CA GLN A 32 -9.85 3.06 17.40
C GLN A 32 -8.88 2.65 16.28
N LEU A 33 -9.43 2.25 15.14
CA LEU A 33 -8.69 1.82 13.97
C LEU A 33 -8.87 2.82 12.82
N MET A 34 -7.78 3.28 12.22
CA MET A 34 -7.80 4.08 10.99
C MET A 34 -7.11 3.31 9.88
N LEU A 35 -7.86 2.89 8.87
CA LEU A 35 -7.31 2.24 7.69
C LEU A 35 -6.92 3.29 6.66
N VAL A 36 -5.70 3.20 6.14
CA VAL A 36 -5.15 4.20 5.21
C VAL A 36 -4.56 3.54 3.98
N HIS A 37 -4.96 4.00 2.80
CA HIS A 37 -4.34 3.67 1.52
C HIS A 37 -3.96 4.96 0.82
N VAL A 38 -2.72 5.11 0.36
CA VAL A 38 -2.29 6.34 -0.32
C VAL A 38 -2.39 6.13 -1.82
N VAL A 39 -3.18 6.97 -2.50
CA VAL A 39 -3.21 7.02 -3.96
C VAL A 39 -2.02 7.85 -4.43
N THR A 40 -1.21 7.30 -5.34
CA THR A 40 -0.06 8.02 -5.90
C THR A 40 -0.38 8.33 -7.36
N PRO A 41 -0.76 9.57 -7.71
CA PRO A 41 -1.17 9.92 -9.08
C PRO A 41 -0.03 9.85 -10.11
N LEU A 42 1.22 9.68 -9.69
CA LEU A 42 2.42 9.92 -10.50
C LEU A 42 3.51 8.89 -10.25
N GLU A 43 3.20 7.61 -10.08
CA GLU A 43 4.27 6.62 -10.21
C GLU A 43 4.69 6.50 -11.68
N GLU A 44 6.01 6.52 -11.91
CA GLU A 44 6.69 6.10 -13.15
C GLU A 44 6.28 4.69 -13.64
N THR A 45 5.55 3.95 -12.80
CA THR A 45 4.89 2.67 -13.07
C THR A 45 3.66 2.80 -13.99
N TYR A 46 3.07 3.98 -14.15
CA TYR A 46 2.14 4.23 -15.26
C TYR A 46 2.97 4.18 -16.53
N PRO A 47 2.89 3.10 -17.33
CA PRO A 47 3.82 2.96 -18.42
C PRO A 47 3.42 4.04 -19.43
N ILE A 48 4.26 5.07 -19.53
CA ILE A 48 4.28 5.94 -20.71
C ILE A 48 4.39 5.04 -21.96
N SER A 49 4.96 3.83 -21.84
CA SER A 49 4.94 2.80 -22.89
C SER A 49 3.54 2.25 -23.26
N THR A 50 2.56 2.21 -22.34
CA THR A 50 1.15 1.88 -22.67
C THR A 50 0.53 2.97 -23.51
N LEU A 51 0.97 4.22 -23.32
CA LEU A 51 0.51 5.38 -24.07
C LEU A 51 1.17 5.51 -25.45
N MET A 52 2.22 4.75 -25.77
CA MET A 52 3.06 4.98 -26.95
C MET A 52 3.29 3.77 -27.89
N PRO A 53 2.25 3.07 -28.40
CA PRO A 53 2.43 2.26 -29.61
C PRO A 53 2.47 3.10 -30.91
N SER A 54 1.90 4.32 -30.92
CA SER A 54 1.50 4.98 -32.18
C SER A 54 1.73 6.50 -32.20
N LEU A 55 2.92 6.95 -31.80
CA LEU A 55 3.32 8.36 -31.89
C LEU A 55 3.77 8.83 -33.29
N LEU A 56 3.63 8.00 -34.32
CA LEU A 56 4.06 8.36 -35.67
C LEU A 56 2.92 8.77 -36.62
N ASP A 57 1.65 8.57 -36.27
CA ASP A 57 0.54 8.88 -37.18
C ASP A 57 -0.68 9.48 -36.45
N ASP A 58 -0.98 10.76 -36.74
CA ASP A 58 -2.23 11.53 -36.48
C ASP A 58 -2.21 12.62 -35.35
N PRO A 59 -2.31 13.94 -35.65
CA PRO A 59 -1.88 15.00 -34.72
C PRO A 59 -2.94 15.66 -33.82
N VAL A 60 -4.26 15.38 -33.90
CA VAL A 60 -5.27 16.22 -33.19
C VAL A 60 -6.31 15.46 -32.37
N THR A 61 -6.68 14.23 -32.74
CA THR A 61 -7.65 13.39 -32.00
C THR A 61 -7.03 12.76 -30.74
N SER A 62 -5.70 12.72 -30.67
CA SER A 62 -4.92 11.85 -29.76
C SER A 62 -4.79 12.36 -28.30
N ARG A 63 -4.72 13.67 -28.02
CA ARG A 63 -4.42 14.16 -26.66
C ARG A 63 -5.60 14.13 -25.69
N PHE A 64 -6.79 14.50 -26.14
CA PHE A 64 -7.98 14.54 -25.28
C PHE A 64 -8.45 13.13 -24.92
N GLU A 65 -8.38 12.18 -25.85
CA GLU A 65 -8.72 10.78 -25.60
C GLU A 65 -7.72 10.10 -24.65
N ILE A 66 -6.42 10.36 -24.80
CA ILE A 66 -5.38 9.89 -23.87
C ILE A 66 -5.60 10.48 -22.48
N ALA A 67 -5.85 11.78 -22.38
CA ALA A 67 -6.13 12.43 -21.10
C ALA A 67 -7.39 11.84 -20.43
N ASN A 68 -8.45 11.58 -21.19
CA ASN A 68 -9.67 10.97 -20.66
C ASN A 68 -9.47 9.50 -20.26
N ALA A 69 -8.68 8.73 -21.01
CA ALA A 69 -8.35 7.36 -20.63
C ALA A 69 -7.55 7.32 -19.33
N TYR A 70 -6.58 8.23 -19.19
CA TYR A 70 -5.80 8.41 -17.97
C TYR A 70 -6.67 8.78 -16.77
N ILE A 71 -7.58 9.74 -16.93
CA ILE A 71 -8.52 10.13 -15.87
C ILE A 71 -9.38 8.94 -15.43
N ARG A 72 -9.94 8.18 -16.38
CA ARG A 72 -10.75 6.99 -16.07
C ARG A 72 -9.97 5.92 -15.31
N GLU A 73 -8.71 5.70 -15.68
CA GLU A 73 -7.86 4.72 -15.01
C GLU A 73 -7.49 5.17 -13.59
N LEU A 74 -7.20 6.46 -13.41
CA LEU A 74 -6.96 7.05 -12.09
C LEU A 74 -8.20 6.93 -11.20
N GLU A 75 -9.38 7.27 -11.73
CA GLU A 75 -10.67 7.10 -11.03
C GLU A 75 -10.92 5.64 -10.64
N ALA A 76 -10.62 4.70 -11.54
CA ALA A 76 -10.75 3.26 -11.25
C ALA A 76 -9.80 2.81 -10.13
N PHE A 77 -8.57 3.32 -10.12
CA PHE A 77 -7.59 3.02 -9.08
C PHE A 77 -7.98 3.61 -7.72
N GLU A 78 -8.46 4.86 -7.71
CA GLU A 78 -9.00 5.51 -6.52
C GLU A 78 -10.19 4.71 -5.95
N MET A 79 -11.15 4.34 -6.80
CA MET A 79 -12.30 3.53 -6.41
C MET A 79 -11.88 2.19 -5.83
N LYS A 80 -10.93 1.49 -6.48
CA LYS A 80 -10.43 0.20 -6.01
C LYS A 80 -9.80 0.30 -4.62
N GLY A 81 -9.00 1.35 -4.37
CA GLY A 81 -8.40 1.58 -3.06
C GLY A 81 -9.44 1.88 -1.99
N LEU A 82 -10.47 2.66 -2.34
CA LEU A 82 -11.56 2.97 -1.42
C LEU A 82 -12.39 1.74 -1.08
N GLU A 83 -12.67 0.89 -2.07
CA GLU A 83 -13.39 -0.37 -1.89
C GLU A 83 -12.63 -1.32 -0.97
N MET A 84 -11.31 -1.46 -1.18
CA MET A 84 -10.44 -2.22 -0.27
C MET A 84 -10.56 -1.69 1.16
N LEU A 85 -10.40 -0.38 1.38
CA LEU A 85 -10.50 0.21 2.72
C LEU A 85 -11.87 -0.04 3.37
N LYS A 86 -12.96 0.14 2.62
CA LYS A 86 -14.34 -0.07 3.11
C LYS A 86 -14.59 -1.53 3.49
N SER A 87 -14.12 -2.49 2.68
CA SER A 87 -14.26 -3.91 2.97
C SER A 87 -13.61 -4.27 4.31
N HIS A 88 -12.37 -3.84 4.53
CA HIS A 88 -11.64 -4.08 5.78
C HIS A 88 -12.23 -3.32 6.97
N ALA A 89 -12.73 -2.10 6.76
CA ALA A 89 -13.41 -1.35 7.81
C ALA A 89 -14.70 -2.06 8.26
N ASN A 90 -15.48 -2.61 7.33
CA ASN A 90 -16.68 -3.39 7.66
C ASN A 90 -16.32 -4.58 8.54
N ILE A 91 -15.30 -5.36 8.17
CA ILE A 91 -14.80 -6.49 8.97
C ILE A 91 -14.44 -6.04 10.40
N ALA A 92 -13.72 -4.92 10.53
CA ALA A 92 -13.35 -4.39 11.85
C ALA A 92 -14.57 -3.94 12.67
N THR A 93 -15.57 -3.31 12.04
CA THR A 93 -16.81 -2.88 12.71
C THR A 93 -17.70 -4.04 13.13
N GLU A 94 -17.80 -5.10 12.33
CA GLU A 94 -18.52 -6.34 12.68
C GLU A 94 -17.91 -7.02 13.91
N GLN A 95 -16.62 -6.78 14.13
CA GLN A 95 -15.89 -7.26 15.30
C GLN A 95 -15.91 -6.28 16.48
N GLY A 96 -16.73 -5.22 16.42
CA GLY A 96 -17.00 -4.30 17.52
C GLY A 96 -16.01 -3.15 17.68
N LEU A 97 -15.14 -2.90 16.69
CA LEU A 97 -14.19 -1.78 16.73
C LEU A 97 -14.75 -0.52 16.08
N GLN A 98 -14.30 0.64 16.56
CA GLN A 98 -14.50 1.91 15.88
C GLN A 98 -13.46 2.03 14.75
N ALA A 99 -13.86 1.74 13.51
CA ALA A 99 -12.99 1.80 12.34
C ALA A 99 -13.37 2.97 11.42
N GLY A 100 -12.35 3.72 10.97
CA GLY A 100 -12.46 4.75 9.95
C GLY A 100 -11.54 4.47 8.76
N VAL A 101 -11.75 5.21 7.67
CA VAL A 101 -10.93 5.10 6.45
C VAL A 101 -10.41 6.48 6.03
N GLN A 102 -9.19 6.53 5.52
CA GLN A 102 -8.66 7.69 4.81
C GLN A 102 -7.88 7.27 3.57
N GLN A 103 -8.09 8.00 2.47
CA GLN A 103 -7.40 7.75 1.22
C GLN A 103 -6.75 9.03 0.70
N PRO A 104 -5.63 9.48 1.30
CA PRO A 104 -4.93 10.66 0.82
C PRO A 104 -4.32 10.40 -0.57
N SER A 105 -4.22 11.46 -1.36
CA SER A 105 -3.49 11.46 -2.62
C SER A 105 -2.12 12.12 -2.44
N GLY A 106 -1.04 11.51 -2.94
CA GLY A 106 0.32 12.06 -2.87
C GLY A 106 1.40 11.00 -2.64
N TYR A 107 2.48 11.38 -1.96
CA TYR A 107 3.62 10.51 -1.69
C TYR A 107 3.36 9.60 -0.49
N PRO A 108 3.32 8.26 -0.64
CA PRO A 108 2.89 7.33 0.41
C PRO A 108 3.54 7.54 1.77
N ALA A 109 4.87 7.64 1.80
CA ALA A 109 5.62 7.74 3.04
C ALA A 109 5.32 9.04 3.83
N ARG A 110 5.16 10.16 3.11
CA ARG A 110 4.83 11.45 3.70
C ARG A 110 3.38 11.49 4.14
N SER A 111 2.46 11.06 3.27
CA SER A 111 1.03 11.02 3.56
C SER A 111 0.71 10.19 4.79
N LEU A 112 1.37 9.04 4.97
CA LEU A 112 1.20 8.23 6.18
C LEU A 112 1.63 8.97 7.46
N CYS A 113 2.76 9.69 7.42
CA CYS A 113 3.22 10.49 8.55
C CYS A 113 2.27 11.66 8.84
N ASP A 114 1.73 12.29 7.80
CA ASP A 114 0.80 13.43 7.92
C ASP A 114 -0.55 12.99 8.49
N VAL A 115 -1.09 11.85 8.04
CA VAL A 115 -2.32 11.26 8.61
C VAL A 115 -2.09 10.87 10.07
N ALA A 116 -0.97 10.19 10.38
CA ALA A 116 -0.63 9.82 11.76
C ALA A 116 -0.55 11.04 12.69
N ARG A 117 0.05 12.14 12.21
CA ARG A 117 0.16 13.40 12.95
C ARG A 117 -1.20 14.06 13.15
N THR A 118 -1.99 14.16 12.09
CA THR A 118 -3.30 14.86 12.11
C THR A 118 -4.31 14.11 12.97
N TRP A 119 -4.32 12.78 12.87
CA TRP A 119 -5.25 11.95 13.62
C TRP A 119 -4.78 11.66 15.06
N ASN A 120 -3.53 11.99 15.38
CA ASN A 120 -2.82 11.64 16.61
C ASN A 120 -2.79 10.11 16.82
N ALA A 121 -2.28 9.38 15.83
CA ALA A 121 -2.06 7.94 15.95
C ALA A 121 -0.98 7.64 16.99
N ASP A 122 -1.17 6.61 17.81
CA ASP A 122 -0.16 6.15 18.76
C ASP A 122 0.82 5.15 18.11
N VAL A 123 0.35 4.43 17.09
CA VAL A 123 1.14 3.49 16.30
C VAL A 123 0.66 3.41 14.85
N ILE A 124 1.62 3.31 13.92
CA ILE A 124 1.39 2.94 12.52
C ILE A 124 1.75 1.46 12.35
N VAL A 125 0.80 0.66 11.89
CA VAL A 125 1.00 -0.74 11.49
C VAL A 125 1.13 -0.79 9.98
N MET A 126 2.23 -1.34 9.48
CA MET A 126 2.49 -1.40 8.04
C MET A 126 3.34 -2.61 7.66
N GLY A 127 3.29 -2.99 6.39
CA GLY A 127 4.12 -4.05 5.85
C GLY A 127 5.60 -3.66 5.78
N ARG A 128 6.47 -4.67 5.82
CA ARG A 128 7.91 -4.49 5.60
C ARG A 128 8.23 -3.90 4.23
N ARG A 129 7.51 -4.34 3.17
CA ARG A 129 7.76 -3.98 1.76
C ARG A 129 6.47 -4.07 0.94
N SER A 130 6.42 -3.31 -0.15
CA SER A 130 5.45 -3.50 -1.23
C SER A 130 6.03 -4.41 -2.33
N GLN A 131 5.19 -4.84 -3.29
CA GLN A 131 5.55 -5.83 -4.32
C GLN A 131 6.71 -5.38 -5.25
N ASN A 132 6.96 -4.08 -5.36
CA ASN A 132 7.87 -3.51 -6.36
C ASN A 132 9.31 -3.27 -5.86
N VAL A 133 9.71 -3.86 -4.72
CA VAL A 133 10.98 -3.54 -4.06
C VAL A 133 12.04 -4.64 -4.22
N LEU A 134 13.30 -4.22 -4.42
CA LEU A 134 14.48 -5.09 -4.50
C LEU A 134 14.60 -6.04 -3.30
N ARG A 135 14.83 -7.34 -3.55
CA ARG A 135 14.88 -8.40 -2.52
C ARG A 135 15.99 -8.24 -1.46
N LYS A 136 17.06 -7.49 -1.75
CA LYS A 136 18.26 -7.39 -0.91
C LYS A 136 18.22 -6.36 0.24
N ALA A 137 17.27 -5.42 0.25
CA ALA A 137 17.16 -4.45 1.36
C ALA A 137 16.66 -5.14 2.65
N LEU A 138 16.67 -4.49 3.82
CA LEU A 138 15.97 -4.98 5.03
C LEU A 138 14.51 -4.49 5.07
N LEU A 139 14.31 -3.18 4.92
CA LEU A 139 13.02 -2.49 4.78
C LEU A 139 12.84 -1.97 3.34
N GLY A 140 11.59 -1.76 2.94
CA GLY A 140 11.27 -1.01 1.72
C GLY A 140 11.44 0.49 1.91
N SER A 141 11.41 1.27 0.82
CA SER A 141 11.61 2.73 0.87
C SER A 141 10.58 3.44 1.77
N ILE A 142 9.29 3.06 1.64
CA ILE A 142 8.20 3.65 2.42
C ILE A 142 8.33 3.29 3.90
N SER A 143 8.51 2.01 4.24
CA SER A 143 8.65 1.57 5.64
C SER A 143 9.93 2.12 6.28
N ASN A 144 11.04 2.19 5.54
CA ASN A 144 12.26 2.83 6.01
C ASN A 144 12.05 4.32 6.29
N TYR A 145 11.36 5.05 5.42
CA TYR A 145 11.06 6.46 5.67
C TYR A 145 10.15 6.63 6.88
N VAL A 146 9.04 5.89 6.96
CA VAL A 146 8.05 6.02 8.04
C VAL A 146 8.67 5.69 9.40
N THR A 147 9.48 4.64 9.51
CA THR A 147 10.19 4.30 10.77
C THR A 147 11.11 5.40 11.29
N HIS A 148 11.63 6.27 10.43
CA HIS A 148 12.49 7.39 10.83
C HIS A 148 11.75 8.72 11.05
N HIS A 149 10.54 8.88 10.51
CA HIS A 149 9.86 10.18 10.45
C HIS A 149 8.46 10.20 11.08
N ALA A 150 7.89 9.04 11.40
CA ALA A 150 6.58 8.96 12.04
C ALA A 150 6.58 9.73 13.38
N PRO A 151 5.49 10.45 13.70
CA PRO A 151 5.36 11.13 14.99
C PRO A 151 5.08 10.17 16.15
N CYS A 152 4.98 8.88 15.89
CA CYS A 152 4.51 7.85 16.82
C CYS A 152 5.23 6.51 16.57
N SER A 153 4.83 5.47 17.31
CA SER A 153 5.44 4.14 17.17
C SER A 153 5.16 3.55 15.79
N VAL A 154 6.05 2.69 15.30
CA VAL A 154 5.85 1.98 14.03
C VAL A 154 5.98 0.48 14.27
N LEU A 155 4.94 -0.27 13.91
CA LEU A 155 4.92 -1.73 13.92
C LEU A 155 5.07 -2.24 12.49
N ILE A 156 6.20 -2.89 12.22
CA ILE A 156 6.49 -3.52 10.94
C ILE A 156 6.01 -4.98 10.98
N VAL A 157 5.11 -5.32 10.05
CA VAL A 157 4.62 -6.68 9.86
C VAL A 157 5.50 -7.39 8.84
N HIS A 158 6.04 -8.53 9.24
CA HIS A 158 6.88 -9.38 8.41
C HIS A 158 6.01 -10.47 7.78
N ASN A 159 6.02 -10.55 6.45
CA ASN A 159 5.52 -11.74 5.77
C ASN A 159 6.50 -12.88 6.04
N GLN A 160 6.01 -14.03 6.50
CA GLN A 160 6.81 -15.25 6.50
C GLN A 160 6.91 -15.67 5.03
N ASP A 161 7.99 -15.27 4.36
CA ASP A 161 8.36 -15.89 3.09
C ASP A 161 8.57 -17.38 3.40
N SER A 162 7.60 -18.24 3.11
CA SER A 162 7.79 -19.68 3.24
C SER A 162 9.00 -20.07 2.38
N PRO A 163 10.00 -20.79 2.92
CA PRO A 163 11.26 -21.07 2.23
C PRO A 163 11.13 -21.93 0.95
N GLU A 164 9.93 -22.41 0.61
CA GLU A 164 9.68 -23.24 -0.57
C GLU A 164 9.85 -22.53 -1.93
N SER A 165 9.87 -21.19 -1.97
CA SER A 165 10.06 -20.45 -3.23
C SER A 165 11.53 -20.26 -3.64
N THR A 166 12.49 -20.73 -2.84
CA THR A 166 13.93 -20.60 -3.13
C THR A 166 14.50 -21.80 -3.89
N VAL A 167 13.82 -22.96 -3.91
CA VAL A 167 14.37 -24.20 -4.46
C VAL A 167 14.16 -24.35 -5.98
N GLN A 168 13.32 -23.54 -6.63
CA GLN A 168 13.04 -23.69 -8.07
C GLN A 168 13.87 -22.80 -9.00
N GLN A 169 14.78 -21.95 -8.48
CA GLN A 169 15.68 -21.14 -9.32
C GLN A 169 17.13 -21.63 -9.36
N GLU A 170 17.52 -22.60 -8.53
CA GLU A 170 18.87 -23.18 -8.53
C GLU A 170 19.03 -24.45 -9.38
N THR A 171 17.93 -25.09 -9.81
CA THR A 171 18.01 -26.29 -10.67
C THR A 171 18.04 -25.99 -12.17
N ALA A 172 17.92 -24.72 -12.57
CA ALA A 172 17.96 -24.32 -13.98
C ALA A 172 19.38 -23.97 -14.50
N ASP A 173 20.39 -23.89 -13.63
CA ASP A 173 21.74 -23.43 -14.00
C ASP A 173 22.81 -24.55 -14.04
N THR A 174 22.42 -25.82 -13.92
CA THR A 174 23.35 -26.97 -14.04
C THR A 174 23.07 -27.91 -15.22
N ALA A 175 22.29 -27.47 -16.21
CA ALA A 175 22.05 -28.25 -17.42
C ALA A 175 22.50 -27.49 -18.68
N LYS A 176 23.82 -27.44 -18.90
CA LYS A 176 24.37 -27.27 -20.24
C LYS A 176 25.59 -28.17 -20.41
N PRO A 177 25.54 -29.19 -21.27
CA PRO A 177 26.74 -29.91 -21.71
C PRO A 177 27.59 -29.06 -22.67
#